data_AF-V9GJB8-F1
#
_entry.id   AF-V9GJB8-F1
#
_cell.length_a   1.000
_cell.length_b   1.000
_cell.length_c   1.000
_cell.angle_alpha   90.00
_cell.angle_beta   90.00
_cell.angle_gamma   90.00
#
_symmetry.space_group_name_H-M   'P 1'
#
loop_
_entity.id
_entity.type
_entity.pdbx_description
1 polymer ?
#
loop_
_entity_poly.entity_id
_entity_poly.type
_entity_poly.pdbx_seq_one_letter_code
_entity_poly.pdbx_strand_id
1 'polypeptide(L)' 'MTHNTVTAQSYWVWTDKAQEENPQRSRAGDPIWPHYKHEAPADWLERGLICDSKEFVKEGQTTIFDFIEG' A
#
# COMPACT_ATOMS: atom_id res chain seq x y z
N MET A 1 -12.45 9.44 19.75
CA MET A 1 -11.88 8.52 18.76
C MET A 1 -10.47 9.00 18.50
N THR A 2 -9.46 8.30 19.03
CA THR A 2 -8.06 8.57 18.70
C THR A 2 -7.88 8.25 17.22
N HIS A 3 -7.67 9.28 16.40
CA HIS A 3 -7.30 9.10 15.00
C HIS A 3 -5.89 8.50 15.00
N ASN A 4 -5.78 7.18 15.08
CA ASN A 4 -4.50 6.50 14.89
C ASN A 4 -4.14 6.65 13.42
N THR A 5 -3.20 7.53 13.12
CA THR A 5 -2.56 7.60 11.81
C THR A 5 -1.28 6.77 11.83
N VAL A 6 -0.94 6.22 10.67
CA VAL A 6 0.28 5.46 10.42
C VAL A 6 1.13 6.22 9.41
N THR A 7 2.43 6.25 9.67
CA THR A 7 3.40 6.91 8.81
C THR A 7 4.06 5.88 7.88
N ALA A 8 4.06 6.17 6.59
CA ALA A 8 4.78 5.37 5.59
C ALA A 8 6.30 5.51 5.79
N GLN A 9 7.04 4.44 5.54
CA GLN A 9 8.50 4.50 5.46
C GLN A 9 8.96 5.30 4.24
N SER A 10 8.21 5.23 3.13
CA SER A 10 8.46 6.03 1.93
C SER A 10 7.24 6.84 1.55
N TYR A 11 6.21 6.20 1.00
CA TYR A 11 4.90 6.78 0.76
C TYR A 11 3.86 5.68 0.61
N TRP A 12 2.62 5.97 0.98
CA TRP A 12 1.50 5.07 0.83
C TRP A 12 1.06 4.99 -0.63
N VAL A 13 0.84 3.77 -1.10
CA VAL A 13 0.26 3.45 -2.42
C VAL A 13 -1.02 2.64 -2.23
N TRP A 14 -1.92 2.72 -3.20
CA TRP A 14 -3.11 1.86 -3.20
C TRP A 14 -2.74 0.41 -3.48
N THR A 15 -3.43 -0.53 -2.83
CA THR A 15 -3.31 -1.97 -3.10
C THR A 15 -4.31 -2.41 -4.19
N ASP A 16 -4.18 -3.65 -4.66
CA ASP A 16 -5.16 -4.27 -5.57
C ASP A 16 -6.57 -4.27 -4.97
N LYS A 17 -6.68 -4.52 -3.67
CA LYS A 17 -7.96 -4.43 -2.94
C LYS A 17 -8.60 -3.04 -3.02
N ALA A 18 -7.82 -1.97 -2.87
CA ALA A 18 -8.37 -0.62 -3.00
C ALA A 18 -8.80 -0.32 -4.44
N GLN A 19 -8.09 -0.86 -5.43
CA GLN A 19 -8.51 -0.78 -6.83
C GLN A 19 -9.79 -1.57 -7.10
N GLU A 20 -9.98 -2.74 -6.50
CA GLU A 20 -11.22 -3.52 -6.60
C GLU A 20 -12.41 -2.78 -5.94
N GLU A 21 -12.20 -2.19 -4.75
CA GLU A 21 -13.23 -1.41 -4.07
C GLU A 21 -13.59 -0.11 -4.82
N ASN A 22 -12.59 0.59 -5.41
CA ASN A 22 -12.83 1.85 -6.11
C ASN A 22 -11.87 2.07 -7.29
N PRO A 23 -12.09 1.39 -8.43
CA PRO A 23 -11.17 1.43 -9.58
C PRO A 23 -11.11 2.80 -10.28
N GLN A 24 -12.08 3.69 -10.01
CA GLN A 24 -12.12 5.03 -10.59
C GLN A 24 -11.20 6.02 -9.87
N ARG A 25 -10.86 5.76 -8.60
CA ARG A 25 -10.12 6.68 -7.73
C ARG A 25 -8.86 6.07 -7.12
N SER A 26 -8.79 4.74 -7.07
CA SER A 26 -7.69 3.97 -6.49
C SER A 26 -7.13 3.03 -7.54
N ARG A 27 -5.81 3.06 -7.72
CA ARG A 27 -5.12 2.22 -8.70
C ARG A 27 -3.90 1.59 -8.04
N ALA A 28 -3.80 0.27 -8.12
CA ALA A 28 -2.79 -0.49 -7.41
C ALA A 28 -1.38 -0.04 -7.81
N GLY A 29 -0.55 0.29 -6.81
CA GLY A 29 0.80 0.82 -6.98
C GLY A 29 0.90 2.31 -7.27
N ASP A 30 -0.22 3.00 -7.56
CA ASP A 30 -0.21 4.46 -7.63
C ASP A 30 -0.24 5.05 -6.21
N PRO A 31 0.44 6.19 -5.98
CA PRO A 31 0.43 6.88 -4.70
C PRO A 31 -0.98 7.31 -4.33
N ILE A 32 -1.30 7.24 -3.03
CA ILE A 32 -2.58 7.72 -2.52
C ILE A 32 -2.66 9.25 -2.57
N TRP A 33 -3.79 9.80 -2.11
CA TRP A 33 -3.99 11.25 -2.11
C TRP A 33 -2.82 12.00 -1.44
N PRO A 34 -2.35 13.13 -2.01
CA PRO A 34 -1.14 13.82 -1.55
C PRO A 34 -1.13 14.18 -0.06
N HIS A 35 -2.30 14.49 0.50
CA HIS A 35 -2.45 14.85 1.91
C HIS A 35 -2.30 13.65 2.86
N TYR A 36 -2.55 12.43 2.37
CA TYR A 36 -2.31 11.20 3.13
C TYR A 36 -1.03 10.46 2.70
N LYS A 37 -0.30 10.96 1.70
CA LYS A 37 0.81 10.26 1.05
C LYS A 37 1.86 9.71 2.02
N HIS A 38 2.13 10.41 3.12
CA HIS A 38 3.10 9.96 4.13
C HIS A 38 2.45 9.57 5.44
N GLU A 39 1.28 10.12 5.77
CA GLU A 39 0.54 9.83 7.00
C GLU A 39 -0.91 9.54 6.63
N ALA A 40 -1.37 8.32 6.87
CA ALA A 40 -2.71 7.86 6.51
C ALA A 40 -3.41 7.24 7.73
N PRO A 41 -4.74 7.11 7.73
CA PRO A 41 -5.44 6.41 8.80
C PRO A 41 -4.99 4.95 8.93
N ALA A 42 -4.73 4.49 10.16
CA ALA A 42 -4.39 3.08 10.45
C ALA A 42 -5.44 2.11 9.90
N ASP A 43 -6.72 2.49 9.96
CA ASP A 43 -7.84 1.71 9.42
C ASP A 43 -7.62 1.32 7.95
N TRP A 44 -6.99 2.17 7.12
CA TRP A 44 -6.76 1.85 5.71
C TRP A 44 -5.69 0.78 5.54
N LEU A 45 -4.65 0.82 6.37
CA LEU A 45 -3.60 -0.19 6.40
C LEU A 45 -4.15 -1.51 6.95
N GLU A 46 -4.88 -1.47 8.07
CA GLU A 46 -5.51 -2.64 8.70
C GLU A 46 -6.53 -3.31 7.77
N ARG A 47 -7.28 -2.51 6.99
CA ARG A 47 -8.18 -3.04 5.94
C ARG A 47 -7.44 -3.56 4.71
N GLY A 48 -6.14 -3.29 4.58
CA GLY A 48 -5.33 -3.66 3.42
C GLY A 48 -5.63 -2.84 2.16
N LEU A 49 -6.12 -1.61 2.30
CA LEU A 49 -6.38 -0.68 1.19
C LEU A 49 -5.12 0.04 0.73
N ILE A 50 -4.18 0.26 1.65
CA ILE A 50 -2.90 0.92 1.36
C ILE A 50 -1.74 0.04 1.82
N CYS A 51 -0.59 0.20 1.16
CA CYS A 51 0.67 -0.42 1.54
C CYS A 51 1.80 0.59 1.33
N ASP A 52 2.93 0.42 2.03
CA ASP A 52 4.10 1.23 1.75
C ASP A 52 4.63 0.90 0.35
N SER A 53 5.00 1.92 -0.42
CA SER A 53 5.56 1.74 -1.76
C SER A 53 6.76 0.80 -1.84
N LYS A 54 7.55 0.67 -0.76
CA LYS A 54 8.68 -0.25 -0.67
C LYS A 54 8.26 -1.69 -0.46
N GLU A 55 7.12 -1.89 0.19
CA GLU A 55 6.54 -3.20 0.46
C GLU A 55 5.52 -3.62 -0.61
N PHE A 56 5.10 -2.68 -1.47
CA PHE A 56 4.22 -2.96 -2.59
C PHE A 56 4.96 -3.79 -3.66
N VAL A 57 4.86 -5.10 -3.50
CA VAL A 57 5.27 -6.08 -4.50
C VAL A 57 4.07 -6.31 -5.41
N LYS A 58 4.14 -5.78 -6.63
CA LYS A 58 3.14 -6.08 -7.66
C LYS A 58 3.14 -7.60 -7.86
N GLU A 59 2.01 -8.26 -7.65
CA GLU A 59 1.86 -9.70 -7.90
C GLU A 59 2.44 -10.03 -9.29
N GLY A 60 3.60 -10.68 -9.31
CA GLY A 60 4.42 -10.84 -10.52
C GLY A 60 5.91 -10.57 -10.31
N GLN A 61 6.28 -9.84 -9.25
CA GLN A 61 7.67 -9.75 -8.80
C GLN A 61 7.87 -10.66 -7.59
N THR A 62 7.75 -11.96 -7.80
CA THR A 62 8.39 -12.96 -6.93
C THR A 62 9.84 -12.53 -6.80
N THR A 63 10.22 -11.98 -5.66
CA THR A 63 11.62 -11.70 -5.38
C THR A 63 12.33 -13.03 -5.44
N ILE A 64 13.14 -13.18 -6.48
CA ILE A 64 14.08 -14.27 -6.79
C ILE A 64 15.02 -14.62 -5.61
N PHE A 65 14.89 -13.96 -4.46
CA PHE A 65 15.61 -14.27 -3.23
C PHE A 65 15.19 -15.57 -2.53
N ASP A 66 14.07 -16.20 -2.90
CA ASP A 66 13.74 -17.57 -2.44
C ASP A 66 14.45 -18.69 -3.25
N PHE A 67 15.28 -18.36 -4.25
CA PHE A 67 15.93 -19.35 -5.11
C PHE A 67 17.46 -19.47 -4.95
N ILE A 68 18.04 -18.93 -3.88
CA ILE A 68 19.48 -19.07 -3.56
C ILE A 68 19.66 -19.66 -2.14
N GLU A 69 19.07 -20.83 -1.90
CA GLU A 69 19.61 -21.82 -0.95
C GLU A 69 19.44 -23.22 -1.55
N GLY A 70 20.18 -23.47 -2.63
CA GLY A 70 20.35 -24.79 -3.26
C GLY A 70 21.79 -24.98 -3.71
#